data_AF-A0A7J4SLS3-F1
#
_entry.id   AF-A0A7J4SLS3-F1
#
_cell.length_a   1.000
_cell.length_b   1.000
_cell.length_c   1.000
_cell.angle_alpha   90.00
_cell.angle_beta   90.00
_cell.angle_gamma   90.00
#
_symmetry.space_group_name_H-M   'P 1'
#
loop_
_entity.id
_entity.type
_entity.pdbx_description
1 polymer ?
#
loop_
_entity_poly.entity_id
_entity_poly.type
_entity_poly.pdbx_seq_one_letter_code
_entity_poly.pdbx_strand_id
1 'polypeptide(L)'
;MTLNVGDQISEVSAPNQKGETMTLSFSDPTVVYFYPRDDTPGCTTEAVQFNESLSQYEAIGAEVYGVSMDSVDSHSSFCNKYDLELNLLADPEGIVATH
;
A
#
# COMPACT_ATOMS: atom_id res chain seq x y z
N MET A 1 -8.03 -14.94 -5.42
CA MET A 1 -8.13 -16.17 -4.60
C MET A 1 -8.57 -15.72 -3.20
N THR A 2 -8.78 -16.59 -2.21
CA THR A 2 -9.04 -16.12 -0.84
C THR A 2 -7.82 -16.47 0.02
N LEU A 3 -7.19 -15.46 0.60
CA LEU A 3 -6.06 -15.64 1.52
C LEU A 3 -6.57 -16.11 2.89
N ASN A 4 -5.95 -17.18 3.41
CA ASN A 4 -6.19 -17.73 4.73
C ASN A 4 -4.94 -17.58 5.60
N VAL A 5 -5.14 -17.61 6.91
CA VAL A 5 -4.02 -17.59 7.86
C VAL A 5 -3.13 -18.82 7.62
N GLY A 6 -1.85 -18.56 7.36
CA GLY A 6 -0.84 -19.59 7.08
C GLY A 6 -0.56 -19.81 5.60
N ASP A 7 -1.34 -19.20 4.70
CA ASP A 7 -1.04 -19.23 3.27
C ASP A 7 0.31 -18.58 2.99
N GLN A 8 1.08 -19.18 2.09
CA GLN A 8 2.29 -18.58 1.57
C GLN A 8 1.90 -17.59 0.48
N ILE A 9 2.35 -16.34 0.63
CA ILE A 9 2.17 -15.31 -0.39
C ILE A 9 3.40 -15.28 -1.30
N SER A 10 3.19 -15.18 -2.60
CA SER A 10 4.28 -14.95 -3.55
C SER A 10 4.75 -13.51 -3.48
N GLU A 11 5.92 -13.22 -4.05
CA GLU A 11 6.36 -11.84 -4.18
C GLU A 11 5.33 -10.99 -4.94
N VAL A 12 5.15 -9.76 -4.47
CA VAL A 12 4.29 -8.77 -5.13
C VAL A 12 5.18 -7.65 -5.64
N SER A 13 4.98 -7.23 -6.89
CA SER A 13 5.72 -6.12 -7.47
C SER A 13 4.79 -5.14 -8.17
N ALA A 14 4.89 -3.87 -7.80
CA ALA A 14 4.06 -2.79 -8.33
C ALA A 14 4.76 -1.43 -8.17
N PRO A 15 4.48 -0.45 -9.05
CA PRO A 15 5.02 0.90 -8.91
C PRO A 15 4.37 1.63 -7.73
N ASN A 16 5.16 2.40 -6.98
CA ASN A 16 4.68 3.28 -5.92
C ASN A 16 4.23 4.66 -6.44
N GLN A 17 3.88 5.57 -5.54
CA GLN A 17 3.48 6.96 -5.83
C GLN A 17 4.56 7.83 -6.50
N LYS A 18 5.82 7.35 -6.55
CA LYS A 18 6.95 7.99 -7.23
C LYS A 18 7.27 7.33 -8.58
N GLY A 19 6.54 6.28 -8.95
CA GLY A 19 6.81 5.46 -10.13
C GLY A 19 7.97 4.49 -9.95
N GLU A 20 8.45 4.30 -8.71
CA GLU A 20 9.49 3.34 -8.38
C GLU A 20 8.85 1.96 -8.17
N THR A 21 9.37 0.95 -8.86
CA THR A 21 8.90 -0.43 -8.66
C THR A 21 9.35 -0.94 -7.29
N MET A 22 8.38 -1.21 -6.43
CA MET A 22 8.60 -1.87 -5.14
C MET A 22 8.39 -3.38 -5.31
N THR A 23 9.22 -4.18 -4.65
CA THR A 23 9.06 -5.64 -4.59
C THR A 23 8.94 -6.07 -3.14
N LEU A 24 7.78 -6.61 -2.78
CA LEU A 24 7.47 -7.10 -1.45
C LEU A 24 7.76 -8.61 -1.43
N SER A 25 8.86 -8.99 -0.77
CA SER A 25 9.24 -10.40 -0.58
C SER A 25 8.62 -11.05 0.66
N PHE A 26 7.95 -10.26 1.50
CA PHE A 26 7.33 -10.69 2.77
C PHE A 26 8.30 -11.44 3.71
N SER A 27 9.60 -11.15 3.60
CA SER A 27 10.64 -11.76 4.45
C SER A 27 10.68 -11.13 5.84
N ASP A 28 10.36 -9.84 5.91
CA ASP A 28 10.12 -9.08 7.14
C ASP A 28 8.61 -8.90 7.36
N PRO A 29 8.16 -8.58 8.59
CA PRO A 29 6.76 -8.24 8.83
C PRO A 29 6.29 -7.15 7.86
N THR A 30 5.15 -7.37 7.20
CA THR A 30 4.61 -6.42 6.23
C THR A 30 3.12 -6.29 6.41
N VAL A 31 2.65 -5.04 6.48
CA VAL A 31 1.23 -4.69 6.45
C VAL A 31 0.90 -4.27 5.03
N VAL A 32 -0.03 -4.99 4.40
CA VAL A 32 -0.61 -4.61 3.12
C VAL A 32 -2.10 -4.39 3.34
N TYR A 33 -2.60 -3.19 3.02
CA TYR A 33 -4.02 -2.88 3.09
C TYR A 33 -4.54 -2.46 1.72
N PHE A 34 -5.70 -2.99 1.34
CA PHE A 34 -6.34 -2.71 0.06
C PHE A 34 -7.48 -1.73 0.26
N TYR A 35 -7.51 -0.66 -0.54
CA TYR A 35 -8.55 0.34 -0.46
C TYR A 35 -9.16 0.65 -1.84
N PRO A 36 -10.45 1.02 -1.93
CA PRO A 36 -11.13 1.17 -3.22
C PRO A 36 -10.64 2.31 -4.11
N ARG A 37 -10.35 3.47 -3.51
CA ARG A 37 -9.97 4.69 -4.25
C ARG A 37 -9.32 5.77 -3.39
N ASP A 38 -8.32 6.43 -3.94
CA ASP A 38 -7.67 7.63 -3.42
C ASP A 38 -8.67 8.77 -3.13
N ASP A 39 -8.32 9.65 -2.18
CA ASP A 39 -9.02 10.90 -1.91
C ASP A 39 -10.54 10.75 -1.66
N THR A 40 -10.96 9.60 -1.13
CA THR A 40 -12.31 9.37 -0.62
C THR A 40 -12.32 9.38 0.91
N PRO A 41 -13.35 9.93 1.59
CA PRO A 41 -13.29 10.23 3.03
C PRO A 41 -12.84 9.06 3.92
N GLY A 42 -13.28 7.84 3.61
CA GLY A 42 -12.88 6.64 4.35
C GLY A 42 -11.42 6.25 4.11
N CYS A 43 -11.01 6.14 2.84
CA CYS A 43 -9.65 5.75 2.47
C CYS A 43 -8.61 6.82 2.88
N THR A 44 -8.99 8.10 2.84
CA THR A 44 -8.18 9.20 3.38
C THR A 44 -7.93 9.03 4.86
N THR A 45 -8.98 8.71 5.63
CA THR A 45 -8.83 8.51 7.08
C THR A 45 -7.88 7.35 7.38
N GLU A 46 -8.03 6.22 6.67
CA GLU A 46 -7.18 5.05 6.85
C GLU A 46 -5.72 5.32 6.48
N ALA A 47 -5.47 5.94 5.32
CA ALA A 47 -4.11 6.27 4.87
C ALA A 47 -3.40 7.23 5.83
N VAL A 48 -4.11 8.26 6.35
CA VAL A 48 -3.56 9.19 7.34
C VAL A 48 -3.23 8.47 8.64
N GLN A 49 -4.08 7.58 9.13
CA GLN A 49 -3.82 6.83 10.38
C GLN A 49 -2.62 5.90 10.27
N PHE A 50 -2.45 5.23 9.12
CA PHE A 50 -1.24 4.44 8.86
C PHE A 50 0.00 5.33 8.79
N ASN A 51 -0.11 6.48 8.12
CA ASN A 51 0.98 7.45 8.02
C ASN A 51 1.44 7.96 9.40
N GLU A 52 0.50 8.36 10.26
CA GLU A 52 0.79 8.80 11.64
C GLU A 52 1.46 7.70 12.49
N SER A 53 1.17 6.43 12.18
CA SER A 53 1.68 5.27 12.90
C SER A 53 2.93 4.66 12.28
N LEU A 54 3.44 5.20 11.17
CA LEU A 54 4.52 4.58 10.38
C LEU A 54 5.77 4.30 11.23
N SER A 55 6.18 5.26 12.06
CA SER A 55 7.30 5.11 12.98
C SER A 55 7.13 3.94 13.99
N GLN A 56 5.91 3.60 14.38
CA GLN A 56 5.64 2.48 15.28
C GLN A 56 5.79 1.14 14.57
N TYR A 57 5.39 1.06 13.30
CA TYR A 57 5.63 -0.11 12.45
C TYR A 57 7.13 -0.28 12.17
N GLU A 58 7.83 0.78 11.81
CA GLU A 58 9.28 0.76 11.59
C GLU A 58 10.05 0.30 12.83
N ALA A 59 9.63 0.74 14.03
CA ALA A 59 10.26 0.35 15.29
C ALA A 59 10.20 -1.16 15.59
N ILE A 60 9.24 -1.89 15.00
CA ILE A 60 9.12 -3.35 15.11
C ILE A 60 9.64 -4.07 13.85
N GLY A 61 10.26 -3.34 12.92
CA GLY A 61 10.74 -3.88 11.65
C GLY A 61 9.63 -4.20 10.65
N ALA A 62 8.46 -3.57 10.79
CA ALA A 62 7.35 -3.77 9.88
C ALA A 62 7.28 -2.65 8.83
N GLU A 63 7.05 -3.05 7.58
CA GLU A 63 6.77 -2.12 6.47
C GLU A 63 5.26 -2.02 6.22
N VAL A 64 4.79 -0.86 5.76
CA VAL A 64 3.37 -0.61 5.47
C VAL A 64 3.18 -0.16 4.03
N TYR A 65 2.25 -0.82 3.34
CA TYR A 65 1.89 -0.54 1.95
C TYR A 65 0.37 -0.44 1.79
N GLY A 66 -0.09 0.64 1.17
CA GLY A 66 -1.44 0.75 0.66
C GLY A 66 -1.50 0.28 -0.80
N VAL A 67 -2.58 -0.39 -1.19
CA VAL A 67 -2.77 -0.85 -2.59
C VAL A 67 -4.16 -0.49 -3.06
N SER A 68 -4.25 0.08 -4.26
CA SER A 68 -5.53 0.29 -4.95
C SER A 68 -5.36 0.17 -6.47
N MET A 69 -6.49 0.22 -7.18
CA MET A 69 -6.48 0.23 -8.65
C MET A 69 -6.28 1.62 -9.26
N ASP A 70 -5.96 2.64 -8.46
CA ASP A 70 -5.62 3.96 -8.96
C ASP A 70 -4.20 4.00 -9.56
N SER A 71 -3.92 5.04 -10.36
CA SER A 71 -2.63 5.19 -11.04
C SER A 71 -1.56 5.80 -10.14
N VAL A 72 -0.30 5.69 -10.57
CA VAL A 72 0.85 6.38 -9.94
C VAL A 72 0.59 7.89 -9.79
N ASP A 73 0.01 8.53 -10.80
CA ASP A 73 -0.28 9.97 -10.77
C ASP A 73 -1.37 10.33 -9.73
N SER A 74 -2.36 9.46 -9.57
CA SER A 74 -3.39 9.59 -8.53
C SER A 74 -2.75 9.50 -7.14
N HIS A 75 -1.94 8.45 -6.92
CA HIS A 75 -1.22 8.25 -5.67
C HIS A 75 -0.29 9.40 -5.35
N SER A 76 0.47 9.89 -6.33
CA SER A 76 1.35 11.04 -6.17
C SER A 76 0.55 12.27 -5.72
N SER A 77 -0.57 12.57 -6.38
CA SER A 77 -1.44 13.69 -6.02
C SER A 77 -2.04 13.54 -4.63
N PHE A 78 -2.46 12.32 -4.27
CA PHE A 78 -3.05 12.00 -2.98
C PHE A 78 -2.02 12.12 -1.85
N CYS A 79 -0.83 11.55 -2.00
CA CYS A 79 0.27 11.68 -1.06
C CYS A 79 0.67 13.15 -0.86
N ASN A 80 0.82 13.91 -1.95
CA ASN A 80 1.17 15.33 -1.86
C ASN A 80 0.08 16.17 -1.17
N LYS A 81 -1.19 15.83 -1.36
CA LYS A 81 -2.33 16.55 -0.78
C LYS A 81 -2.43 16.37 0.74
N TYR A 82 -2.10 15.18 1.24
CA TYR A 82 -2.25 14.82 2.65
C TYR A 82 -0.92 14.59 3.38
N ASP A 83 0.21 14.93 2.75
CA ASP A 83 1.57 14.77 3.29
C ASP A 83 1.86 13.33 3.73
N LEU A 84 1.52 12.39 2.85
CA LEU A 84 1.66 10.96 3.12
C LEU A 84 3.06 10.46 2.73
N GLU A 85 3.75 9.84 3.67
CA GLU A 85 5.09 9.26 3.54
C GLU A 85 5.06 7.74 3.26
N LEU A 86 3.96 7.05 3.62
CA LEU A 86 3.78 5.63 3.31
C LEU A 86 3.80 5.35 1.79
N ASN A 87 4.20 4.13 1.42
CA ASN A 87 4.20 3.71 0.03
C ASN A 87 2.78 3.28 -0.40
N LEU A 88 2.29 3.87 -1.49
CA LEU A 88 1.03 3.47 -2.13
C LEU A 88 1.34 2.81 -3.47
N LEU A 89 1.02 1.52 -3.60
CA LEU A 89 1.25 0.71 -4.79
C LEU A 89 0.07 0.83 -5.76
N ALA A 90 0.36 1.30 -6.97
CA ALA A 90 -0.61 1.42 -8.05
C ALA A 90 -0.80 0.08 -8.75
N ASP A 91 -2.03 -0.43 -8.73
CA ASP A 91 -2.43 -1.71 -9.33
C ASP A 91 -3.58 -1.54 -10.33
N PRO A 92 -3.42 -0.71 -11.39
CA PRO A 92 -4.52 -0.36 -12.30
C PRO A 92 -5.10 -1.57 -13.06
N GLU A 93 -4.31 -2.61 -13.24
CA GLU A 93 -4.70 -3.85 -13.90
C GLU A 93 -5.28 -4.89 -12.92
N GLY A 94 -5.31 -4.58 -11.62
CA GLY A 94 -5.80 -5.47 -10.58
C GLY A 94 -4.94 -6.71 -10.37
N ILE A 95 -3.70 -6.72 -10.83
CA ILE A 95 -2.80 -7.88 -10.74
C ILE A 95 -2.54 -8.23 -9.27
N VAL A 96 -2.36 -7.24 -8.40
CA VAL A 96 -2.14 -7.49 -6.97
C VAL A 96 -3.48 -7.78 -6.26
N ALA A 97 -4.51 -6.98 -6.52
CA ALA A 97 -5.76 -7.01 -5.77
C ALA A 97 -6.71 -8.16 -6.16
N THR A 98 -6.52 -8.82 -7.30
CA THR A 98 -7.38 -9.94 -7.73
C THR A 98 -6.76 -11.32 -7.58
N HIS A 99 -5.49 -11.41 -7.15
CA HIS A 99 -4.82 -12.69 -6.92
C HIS A 99 -5.36 -13.47 -5.72
#